data_AF-A0A945KUF2-F1
#
_entry.id   AF-A0A945KUF2-F1
#
_cell.length_a   1.000
_cell.length_b   1.000
_cell.length_c   1.000
_cell.angle_alpha   90.00
_cell.angle_beta   90.00
_cell.angle_gamma   90.00
#
_symmetry.space_group_name_H-M   'P 1'
#
loop_
_entity.id
_entity.type
_entity.pdbx_description
1 polymer ?
#
loop_
_entity_poly.entity_id
_entity_poly.type
_entity_poly.pdbx_seq_one_letter_code
_entity_poly.pdbx_strand_id
1 'polypeptide(L)'
;MTARQARRGEFSIIGLCVVALVMIFQPYSLTLFGIGAGLVVLGGLAFNLVPLCRPGVTVRALFKAAGVVLIILAVVVALAIGSAHLYAIYLTNQ
;
A
#
# COMPACT_ATOMS: atom_id res chain seq x y z
N MET A 1 4.56 -11.18 19.59
CA MET A 1 5.12 -11.68 18.33
C MET A 1 6.53 -12.16 18.60
N THR A 2 6.90 -13.37 18.16
CA THR A 2 8.26 -13.88 18.33
C THR A 2 9.21 -13.22 17.33
N ALA A 3 10.52 -13.24 17.60
CA ALA A 3 11.52 -12.67 16.68
C ALA A 3 11.45 -13.30 15.28
N ARG A 4 11.15 -14.60 15.19
CA ARG A 4 10.97 -15.31 13.92
C ARG A 4 9.73 -14.82 13.16
N GLN A 5 8.62 -14.59 13.85
CA GLN A 5 7.39 -14.05 13.23
C GLN A 5 7.60 -12.63 12.72
N ALA A 6 8.25 -11.79 13.53
CA ALA A 6 8.57 -10.41 13.20
C ALA A 6 9.41 -10.33 11.91
N ARG A 7 10.52 -11.07 11.87
CA ARG A 7 11.40 -11.15 10.70
C ARG A 7 10.67 -11.69 9.46
N ARG A 8 9.82 -12.70 9.62
CA ARG A 8 9.05 -13.27 8.50
C ARG A 8 8.02 -12.29 7.95
N GLY A 9 7.37 -11.50 8.81
CA GLY A 9 6.45 -10.44 8.41
C GLY A 9 7.16 -9.36 7.59
N GLU A 10 8.26 -8.82 8.12
CA GLU A 10 9.09 -7.83 7.43
C GLU A 10 9.55 -8.32 6.05
N PHE A 11 10.18 -9.51 5.98
CA PHE A 11 10.64 -10.05 4.70
C PHE A 11 9.51 -10.36 3.72
N SER A 12 8.32 -10.75 4.20
CA SER A 12 7.18 -10.99 3.30
C SER A 12 6.70 -9.71 2.63
N ILE A 13 6.71 -8.59 3.36
CA ILE A 13 6.31 -7.27 2.83
C ILE A 13 7.37 -6.76 1.84
N ILE A 14 8.65 -6.84 2.20
CA ILE A 14 9.75 -6.46 1.31
C ILE A 14 9.73 -7.32 0.04
N GLY A 15 9.57 -8.64 0.19
CA GLY A 15 9.48 -9.58 -0.92
C GLY A 15 8.32 -9.27 -1.86
N LEU A 16 7.14 -8.93 -1.33
CA LEU A 16 5.99 -8.48 -2.11
C LEU A 16 6.33 -7.25 -2.96
N CYS A 17 7.00 -6.25 -2.37
CA CYS A 17 7.42 -5.05 -3.11
C CYS A 17 8.42 -5.38 -4.22
N VAL A 18 9.42 -6.22 -3.95
CA VAL A 18 10.40 -6.64 -4.96
C VAL A 18 9.73 -7.38 -6.11
N VAL A 19 8.82 -8.32 -5.82
CA VAL A 19 8.06 -9.04 -6.85
C VAL A 19 7.23 -8.07 -7.69
N ALA A 20 6.54 -7.12 -7.07
CA ALA A 20 5.78 -6.11 -7.79
C ALA A 20 6.67 -5.28 -8.73
N LEU A 21 7.85 -4.85 -8.26
CA LEU A 21 8.80 -4.11 -9.08
C LEU A 21 9.29 -4.92 -10.29
N VAL A 22 9.62 -6.21 -10.09
CA VAL A 22 10.00 -7.11 -11.19
C VAL A 22 8.89 -7.21 -12.23
N MET A 23 7.62 -7.30 -11.80
CA MET A 23 6.47 -7.37 -12.69
C MET A 23 6.20 -6.07 -13.46
N ILE A 24 6.51 -4.92 -12.85
CA ILE A 24 6.36 -3.59 -13.47
C ILE A 24 7.45 -3.34 -14.52
N PHE A 25 8.71 -3.62 -14.19
CA PHE A 25 9.86 -3.20 -15.01
C PHE A 25 10.20 -4.16 -16.15
N GLN A 26 9.45 -5.24 -16.34
CA GLN A 26 9.64 -6.09 -17.49
C GLN A 26 9.02 -5.48 -18.77
N PRO A 27 9.64 -5.69 -19.96
CA PRO A 27 9.21 -5.04 -21.20
C PRO A 27 8.29 -5.90 -22.10
N TYR A 28 7.82 -7.06 -21.65
CA TYR A 28 7.18 -8.07 -22.52
C TYR A 28 5.67 -8.26 -22.30
N SER A 29 5.10 -7.87 -21.16
CA SER A 29 3.68 -8.12 -20.84
C SER A 29 2.98 -6.93 -20.17
N LEU A 30 1.99 -6.35 -20.84
CA LEU A 30 1.12 -5.33 -20.26
C LEU A 30 0.23 -5.89 -19.13
N THR A 31 -0.18 -7.15 -19.22
CA THR A 31 -0.96 -7.81 -18.16
C THR A 31 -0.15 -7.92 -16.88
N LEU A 32 1.11 -8.37 -16.99
CA LEU A 32 2.00 -8.48 -15.83
C LEU A 32 2.32 -7.11 -15.23
N PHE A 33 2.50 -6.10 -16.08
CA PHE A 33 2.62 -4.70 -15.67
C PHE A 33 1.39 -4.25 -14.87
N GLY A 34 0.17 -4.48 -15.37
CA GLY A 34 -1.07 -4.10 -14.69
C GLY A 34 -1.22 -4.77 -13.31
N ILE A 35 -0.90 -6.06 -13.21
CA ILE A 35 -0.88 -6.77 -11.93
C ILE A 35 0.19 -6.18 -11.00
N GLY A 36 1.40 -5.95 -11.51
CA GLY A 36 2.50 -5.34 -10.76
C GLY A 36 2.15 -3.95 -10.23
N ALA A 37 1.51 -3.11 -11.05
CA ALA A 37 1.05 -1.78 -10.70
C ALA A 37 -0.03 -1.82 -9.59
N GLY A 38 -0.92 -2.81 -9.60
CA GLY A 38 -1.84 -3.03 -8.48
C GLY A 38 -1.12 -3.51 -7.22
N LEU A 39 -0.21 -4.48 -7.37
CA LEU A 39 0.55 -5.05 -6.25
C LEU A 39 1.47 -4.04 -5.57
N VAL A 40 2.07 -3.09 -6.30
CA VAL A 40 2.96 -2.08 -5.69
C VAL A 40 2.18 -1.12 -4.79
N VAL A 41 0.91 -0.85 -5.08
CA VAL A 41 0.04 -0.07 -4.17
C VAL A 41 -0.20 -0.86 -2.89
N LEU A 42 -0.56 -2.14 -2.99
CA LEU A 42 -0.73 -3.01 -1.82
C LEU A 42 0.58 -3.16 -1.02
N GLY A 43 1.69 -3.34 -1.71
CA GLY A 43 3.03 -3.43 -1.13
C GLY A 43 3.42 -2.14 -0.41
N GLY A 44 3.21 -0.98 -1.02
CA GLY A 44 3.48 0.33 -0.42
C GLY A 44 2.65 0.59 0.83
N LEU A 45 1.35 0.23 0.81
CA LEU A 45 0.50 0.30 2.00
C LEU A 45 1.01 -0.64 3.10
N ALA A 46 1.29 -1.90 2.76
CA ALA A 46 1.82 -2.88 3.71
C ALA A 46 3.20 -2.47 4.26
N PHE A 47 4.01 -1.74 3.50
CA PHE A 47 5.34 -1.26 3.90
C PHE A 47 5.29 -0.37 5.15
N ASN A 48 4.17 0.33 5.38
CA ASN A 48 3.95 1.12 6.59
C ASN A 48 3.92 0.25 7.87
N LEU A 49 3.75 -1.07 7.75
CA LEU A 49 3.73 -2.01 8.88
C LEU A 49 5.12 -2.58 9.20
N VAL A 50 6.11 -2.40 8.31
CA VAL A 50 7.47 -2.92 8.49
C VAL A 50 8.11 -2.43 9.80
N PRO A 51 8.04 -1.13 10.19
CA PRO A 51 8.61 -0.65 11.45
C PRO A 51 8.01 -1.31 12.70
N LEU A 52 6.80 -1.89 12.59
CA LEU A 52 6.11 -2.57 13.68
C LEU A 52 6.40 -4.09 13.70
N CYS A 53 7.05 -4.62 12.66
CA CYS A 53 7.48 -6.01 12.57
C CYS A 53 8.72 -6.28 13.43
N ARG A 54 8.65 -5.97 14.74
CA ARG A 54 9.74 -6.18 15.71
C ARG A 54 9.30 -7.04 16.91
N PRO A 55 10.23 -7.77 17.56
CA PRO A 55 9.92 -8.59 18.72
C PRO A 55 9.24 -7.78 19.84
N GLY A 56 8.32 -8.39 20.57
CA GLY A 56 7.61 -7.73 21.67
C GLY A 56 6.38 -6.89 21.24
N VAL A 57 6.21 -6.59 19.95
CA VAL A 57 4.97 -5.99 19.45
C VAL A 57 3.86 -7.04 19.42
N THR A 58 2.65 -6.64 19.82
CA THR A 58 1.46 -7.50 19.75
C THR A 58 0.91 -7.49 18.33
N VAL A 59 0.42 -8.64 17.86
CA VAL A 59 -0.21 -8.74 16.52
C VAL A 59 -1.39 -7.77 16.39
N ARG A 60 -2.10 -7.50 17.50
CA ARG A 60 -3.16 -6.50 17.56
C ARG A 60 -2.69 -5.09 17.23
N ALA A 61 -1.47 -4.71 17.62
CA ALA A 61 -0.90 -3.42 17.25
C ALA A 61 -0.65 -3.32 15.74
N LEU A 62 -0.25 -4.43 15.10
CA LEU A 62 -0.10 -4.52 13.65
C LEU A 62 -1.44 -4.25 12.93
N PHE A 63 -2.52 -4.89 13.38
CA PHE A 63 -3.87 -4.66 12.83
C PHE A 63 -4.37 -3.24 13.07
N LYS A 64 -4.10 -2.66 14.25
CA LYS A 64 -4.44 -1.25 14.52
C LYS A 64 -3.73 -0.33 13.55
N ALA A 65 -2.43 -0.52 13.33
CA ALA A 65 -1.66 0.28 12.38
C ALA A 65 -2.15 0.11 10.94
N ALA A 66 -2.47 -1.13 10.53
CA ALA A 66 -3.09 -1.37 9.23
C ALA A 66 -4.41 -0.61 9.07
N GLY A 67 -5.26 -0.59 10.10
CA GLY A 67 -6.49 0.21 10.13
C GLY A 67 -6.21 1.71 9.96
N VAL A 68 -5.21 2.26 10.65
CA VAL A 68 -4.82 3.67 10.52
C VAL A 68 -4.38 4.00 9.09
N VAL A 69 -3.54 3.15 8.48
CA VAL A 69 -3.08 3.33 7.09
C VAL A 69 -4.27 3.32 6.12
N LEU A 70 -5.23 2.43 6.30
CA LEU A 70 -6.44 2.36 5.48
C LEU A 70 -7.34 3.60 5.65
N ILE A 71 -7.48 4.11 6.87
CA ILE A 71 -8.24 5.34 7.13
C ILE A 71 -7.58 6.53 6.44
N ILE A 72 -6.25 6.67 6.54
CA ILE A 72 -5.51 7.74 5.86
C ILE A 72 -5.72 7.64 4.35
N LEU A 73 -5.60 6.43 3.78
CA LEU A 73 -5.86 6.20 2.35
C LEU A 73 -7.28 6.62 1.97
N ALA A 74 -8.29 6.21 2.73
CA ALA A 74 -9.68 6.56 2.46
C ALA A 74 -9.91 8.08 2.48
N VAL A 75 -9.32 8.78 3.45
CA VAL A 75 -9.39 10.25 3.53
C VAL A 75 -8.72 10.89 2.31
N VAL A 76 -7.52 10.46 1.95
CA VAL A 76 -6.79 11.00 0.79
C VAL A 76 -7.56 10.75 -0.51
N VAL A 77 -8.12 9.55 -0.69
CA VAL A 77 -8.95 9.21 -1.86
C VAL A 77 -10.21 10.07 -1.91
N ALA A 78 -10.91 10.24 -0.78
CA ALA A 78 -12.10 11.09 -0.72
C ALA A 78 -11.77 12.55 -1.08
N LEU A 79 -10.66 13.08 -0.58
CA LEU A 79 -10.18 14.42 -0.91
C LEU A 79 -9.80 14.54 -2.40
N ALA A 80 -9.14 13.54 -2.97
CA ALA A 80 -8.74 13.53 -4.38
C ALA A 80 -9.96 13.48 -5.33
N ILE A 81 -10.93 12.62 -5.03
CA ILE A 81 -12.17 12.53 -5.81
C ILE A 81 -12.98 13.83 -5.65
N GLY A 82 -13.12 14.32 -4.42
CA GLY A 82 -13.84 15.55 -4.13
C GLY A 82 -13.23 16.77 -4.83
N SER A 83 -11.90 16.90 -4.82
CA SER A 83 -11.20 17.99 -5.50
C SER A 83 -11.35 17.92 -7.02
N ALA A 84 -11.21 16.72 -7.61
CA ALA A 84 -11.44 16.52 -9.04
C ALA A 84 -12.87 16.89 -9.46
N HIS A 85 -13.87 16.53 -8.65
CA HIS A 85 -15.27 16.85 -8.93
C HIS A 85 -15.56 18.35 -8.83
N LEU A 86 -15.04 19.03 -7.81
CA LEU A 86 -15.17 20.49 -7.68
C LEU A 86 -14.48 21.22 -8.84
N TYR A 87 -13.32 20.74 -9.28
CA TYR A 87 -12.61 21.28 -10.42
C TYR A 87 -13.40 21.11 -11.73
N ALA A 88 -14.02 19.95 -11.95
CA ALA A 88 -14.88 19.73 -13.12
C ALA A 88 -16.09 20.68 -13.15
N ILE A 89 -16.72 20.93 -11.99
CA ILE A 89 -17.82 21.91 -11.88
C ILE A 89 -17.33 23.32 -12.24
N TYR A 90 -16.17 23.72 -11.71
CA TYR A 90 -15.59 25.03 -12.01
C TYR A 90 -15.37 25.23 -13.51
N LEU A 91 -14.76 24.25 -14.19
CA LEU A 91 -14.51 24.31 -15.63
C LEU A 91 -15.79 24.34 -16.48
N THR A 92 -16.85 23.69 -16.01
CA THR A 92 -18.13 23.64 -16.75
C THR A 92 -18.96 24.91 -16.61
N ASN A 93 -18.70 25.70 -15.56
CA ASN A 93 -19.38 26.97 -15.29
C ASN A 93 -18.61 28.20 -15.86
N GLN A 94 -17.54 27.99 -16.62
CA GLN A 94 -16.88 29.01 -17.44
C GLN A 94 -17.43 29.01 -18.87
#